data_AF-A0A2M8Q6Y1-F1
#
_entry.id   AF-A0A2M8Q6Y1-F1
#
_cell.length_a   1.000
_cell.length_b   1.000
_cell.length_c   1.000
_cell.angle_alpha   90.00
_cell.angle_beta   90.00
_cell.angle_gamma   90.00
#
_symmetry.space_group_name_H-M   'P 1'
#
loop_
_entity.id
_entity.type
_entity.pdbx_description
1 polymer ?
#
loop_
_entity_poly.entity_id
_entity_poly.type
_entity_poly.pdbx_seq_one_letter_code
_entity_poly.pdbx_strand_id
1 'polypeptide(L)' 'MNAVAARRADGALTLLLINRKDEAIPLPLHVEGASSLRVDVYRFDDEHRAELVETAQLDLPAMIEAPARSMTLWVMQEP' A
#
# COMPACT_ATOMS: atom_id res chain seq x y z
N MET A 1 1.56 8.25 -11.61
CA MET A 1 1.52 7.56 -10.31
C MET A 1 2.31 8.40 -9.33
N ASN A 2 1.80 8.65 -8.13
CA ASN A 2 2.57 9.27 -7.05
C ASN A 2 2.63 8.29 -5.88
N ALA A 3 3.78 8.19 -5.23
CA ALA A 3 4.00 7.37 -4.06
C ALA A 3 4.77 8.19 -3.01
N VAL A 4 4.30 8.17 -1.77
CA VAL A 4 5.01 8.77 -0.63
C VAL A 4 4.98 7.80 0.53
N ALA A 5 6.11 7.69 1.25
CA ALA A 5 6.23 6.81 2.39
C ALA A 5 6.73 7.58 3.61
N ALA A 6 6.27 7.17 4.79
CA ALA A 6 6.70 7.74 6.06
C ALA A 6 6.61 6.68 7.17
N ARG A 7 7.56 6.72 8.10
CA ARG A 7 7.50 5.92 9.33
C ARG A 7 6.76 6.69 10.41
N ARG A 8 5.76 6.06 11.03
CA ARG A 8 4.99 6.58 12.15
C ARG A 8 5.76 6.43 13.46
N ALA A 9 5.33 7.17 14.49
CA ALA A 9 5.91 7.09 15.83
C ALA A 9 5.74 5.72 16.50
N ASP A 10 4.74 4.93 16.08
CA ASP A 10 4.50 3.56 16.54
C ASP A 10 5.32 2.51 15.76
N GLY A 11 6.25 2.94 14.91
CA GLY A 11 7.13 2.06 14.14
C GLY A 11 6.56 1.60 12.80
N ALA A 12 5.27 1.77 12.54
CA ALA A 12 4.65 1.37 11.29
C ALA A 12 5.21 2.15 10.10
N LEU A 13 5.54 1.45 9.00
CA LEU A 13 5.84 2.08 7.72
C LEU A 13 4.52 2.28 6.97
N THR A 14 4.25 3.53 6.58
CA THR A 14 3.09 3.86 5.75
C THR A 14 3.52 4.18 4.34
N LEU A 15 2.73 3.75 3.36
CA LEU A 15 2.91 4.06 1.93
C LEU A 15 1.56 4.53 1.37
N LEU A 16 1.51 5.75 0.87
CA LEU A 16 0.36 6.29 0.16
C LEU A 16 0.61 6.25 -1.35
N LEU A 17 -0.26 5.55 -2.06
CA LEU A 17 -0.23 5.38 -3.51
C LEU A 17 -1.41 6.12 -4.12
N ILE A 18 -1.15 7.02 -5.08
CA ILE A 18 -2.19 7.77 -5.79
C ILE A 18 -2.09 7.48 -7.29
N ASN A 19 -3.03 6.65 -7.75
CA ASN A 19 -3.21 6.37 -9.17
C ASN A 19 -4.35 7.23 -9.73
N ARG A 20 -4.02 8.15 -10.65
CA ARG A 20 -4.98 9.03 -11.33
C ARG A 20 -5.39 8.51 -12.71
N LYS A 21 -4.85 7.38 -13.15
CA LYS A 21 -5.21 6.79 -14.45
C LYS A 21 -6.51 6.02 -14.34
N ASP A 22 -7.17 5.81 -15.47
CA ASP A 22 -8.35 4.95 -15.59
C ASP A 22 -8.03 3.45 -15.67
N GLU A 23 -6.76 3.07 -15.49
CA GLU A 23 -6.28 1.69 -15.49
C GLU A 23 -5.53 1.38 -14.19
N ALA A 24 -5.59 0.12 -13.76
CA ALA A 24 -4.75 -0.38 -12.68
C ALA A 24 -3.28 -0.39 -13.10
N ILE A 25 -2.37 -0.10 -12.15
CA ILE A 25 -0.93 -0.04 -12.41
C ILE A 25 -0.22 -1.07 -11.51
N PRO A 26 0.45 -2.09 -12.09
CA PRO A 26 1.34 -2.97 -11.34
C PRO A 26 2.64 -2.24 -11.00
N LEU A 27 3.14 -2.44 -9.78
CA LEU A 27 4.35 -1.79 -9.26
C LEU A 27 5.20 -2.79 -8.48
N PRO A 28 6.53 -2.83 -8.67
CA PRO A 28 7.42 -3.54 -7.77
C PRO A 28 7.53 -2.78 -6.44
N LEU A 29 7.37 -3.49 -5.33
CA LEU A 29 7.62 -2.99 -3.98
C LEU A 29 8.85 -3.70 -3.39
N HIS A 30 9.83 -2.89 -3.01
CA HIS A 30 10.98 -3.32 -2.23
C HIS A 30 11.07 -2.45 -0.97
N VAL A 31 11.27 -3.08 0.18
CA VAL A 31 11.51 -2.40 1.46
C VAL A 31 12.84 -2.88 1.99
N GLU A 32 13.79 -1.97 2.12
CA GLU A 32 15.11 -2.31 2.66
C GLU A 32 15.00 -2.69 4.14
N GLY A 33 15.67 -3.76 4.53
CA GLY A 33 15.70 -4.25 5.91
C GLY A 33 14.51 -5.10 6.34
N ALA A 34 13.57 -5.41 5.44
CA ALA A 34 12.44 -6.30 5.72
C ALA A 34 12.28 -7.38 4.63
N SER A 35 12.06 -8.62 5.04
CA SER A 35 11.76 -9.75 4.13
C SER A 35 10.27 -10.12 4.13
N SER A 36 9.52 -9.73 5.15
CA SER A 36 8.08 -9.94 5.24
C SER A 36 7.46 -8.90 6.18
N LEU A 37 6.27 -8.41 5.86
CA LEU A 37 5.54 -7.41 6.66
C LEU A 37 4.07 -7.79 6.76
N ARG A 38 3.45 -7.56 7.91
CA ARG A 38 2.00 -7.52 8.02
C ARG A 38 1.50 -6.20 7.44
N VAL A 39 0.50 -6.26 6.58
CA VAL A 39 -0.01 -5.11 5.83
C VAL A 39 -1.51 -4.99 6.00
N ASP A 40 -1.96 -3.79 6.37
CA ASP A 40 -3.35 -3.37 6.26
C ASP A 40 -3.49 -2.36 5.11
N VAL A 41 -4.42 -2.62 4.19
CA VAL A 41 -4.65 -1.81 2.99
C VAL A 41 -5.97 -1.07 3.11
N TYR A 42 -5.90 0.26 3.09
CA TYR A 42 -7.06 1.14 3.10
C TYR A 42 -7.22 1.79 1.73
N ARG A 43 -8.44 1.84 1.20
CA ARG A 43 -8.68 2.32 -0.16
C ARG A 43 -9.78 3.36 -0.24
N PHE A 44 -9.50 4.42 -1.01
CA PHE A 44 -10.45 5.42 -1.44
C PHE A 44 -10.53 5.43 -2.96
N ASP A 45 -11.69 5.08 -3.50
CA ASP A 45 -12.01 5.07 -4.92
C ASP A 45 -13.55 5.18 -5.12
N ASP A 46 -14.05 4.86 -6.31
CA ASP A 46 -15.48 4.92 -6.64
C ASP A 46 -16.33 3.92 -5.80
N GLU A 47 -15.73 2.85 -5.30
CA GLU A 47 -16.40 1.76 -4.57
C GLU A 47 -16.13 1.81 -3.05
N HIS A 48 -14.96 2.32 -2.64
CA HIS A 48 -14.47 2.29 -1.26
C HIS A 48 -14.29 3.70 -0.68
N ARG A 49 -14.71 3.90 0.56
CA ARG A 49 -14.69 5.22 1.23
C ARG A 49 -13.57 5.36 2.27
N ALA A 50 -12.33 5.10 1.86
CA ALA A 50 -11.15 5.10 2.75
C ALA A 50 -11.28 4.08 3.90
N GLU A 51 -11.72 2.87 3.56
CA GLU A 51 -11.92 1.77 4.50
C GLU A 51 -10.89 0.64 4.30
N LEU A 52 -10.75 -0.22 5.30
CA LEU A 52 -9.88 -1.39 5.25
C LEU A 52 -10.45 -2.40 4.25
N VAL A 53 -9.70 -2.68 3.19
CA VAL A 53 -10.10 -3.65 2.15
C VAL A 53 -9.35 -4.96 2.23
N GLU A 54 -8.17 -4.97 2.87
CA GLU A 54 -7.33 -6.17 2.98
C GLU A 54 -6.41 -6.09 4.21
N THR A 55 -6.23 -7.23 4.87
CA THR A 55 -5.14 -7.48 5.82
C THR A 55 -4.41 -8.75 5.39
N ALA A 56 -3.10 -8.67 5.18
CA ALA A 56 -2.30 -9.77 4.68
C ALA A 56 -0.89 -9.79 5.26
N GLN A 57 -0.21 -10.93 5.15
CA GLN A 57 1.24 -11.01 5.26
C GLN A 57 1.82 -10.86 3.85
N LEU A 58 2.75 -9.93 3.67
CA LEU A 58 3.39 -9.63 2.39
C LEU A 58 4.88 -9.99 2.46
N ASP A 59 5.27 -11.00 1.69
CA ASP A 59 6.67 -11.33 1.48
C ASP A 59 7.32 -10.38 0.47
N LEU A 60 8.55 -9.96 0.73
CA LEU A 60 9.26 -8.95 -0.05
C LEU A 60 10.50 -9.54 -0.74
N PRO A 61 10.83 -9.09 -1.98
CA PRO A 61 10.11 -8.09 -2.78
C PRO A 61 8.78 -8.62 -3.34
N ALA A 62 7.81 -7.73 -3.52
CA ALA A 62 6.47 -8.06 -4.02
C ALA A 62 6.11 -7.27 -5.29
N MET A 63 5.20 -7.81 -6.08
CA MET A 63 4.45 -7.03 -7.08
C MET A 63 3.12 -6.64 -6.45
N ILE A 64 2.87 -5.33 -6.35
CA ILE A 64 1.62 -4.77 -5.83
C ILE A 64 0.86 -4.10 -6.97
N GLU A 65 -0.44 -3.89 -6.77
CA GLU A 65 -1.28 -3.19 -7.74
C GLU A 65 -1.88 -1.93 -7.12
N ALA A 66 -1.87 -0.83 -7.87
CA ALA A 66 -2.62 0.36 -7.56
C ALA A 66 -3.83 0.45 -8.51
N PRO A 67 -5.07 0.28 -8.01
CA PRO A 67 -6.27 0.31 -8.87
C PRO A 67 -6.45 1.64 -9.59
N ALA A 68 -7.24 1.62 -10.66
CA ALA A 68 -7.63 2.82 -11.40
C ALA A 68 -8.25 3.88 -10.46
N ARG A 69 -7.97 5.16 -10.71
CA ARG A 69 -8.55 6.33 -10.02
C ARG A 69 -8.63 6.20 -8.49
N SER A 70 -7.61 5.62 -7.88
CA SER A 70 -7.62 5.31 -6.45
C SER A 70 -6.53 6.05 -5.68
N MET A 71 -6.82 6.22 -4.39
CA MET A 71 -5.82 6.49 -3.36
C MET A 71 -5.80 5.31 -2.40
N THR A 72 -4.65 4.64 -2.27
CA THR A 72 -4.49 3.47 -1.40
C THR A 72 -3.42 3.74 -0.36
N LEU A 73 -3.76 3.60 0.92
CA LEU A 73 -2.84 3.68 2.06
C LEU A 73 -2.51 2.27 2.52
N TRP A 74 -1.23 1.94 2.53
CA TRP A 74 -0.70 0.70 3.09
C TRP A 74 -0.09 1.04 4.45
N VAL A 75 -0.52 0.34 5.49
CA VAL A 75 0.08 0.40 6.83
C VAL A 75 0.80 -0.93 7.06
N MET A 76 2.13 -0.88 7.14
CA MET A 76 2.99 -2.05 7.16
C MET A 76 3.75 -2.13 8.49
N GLN A 77 3.75 -3.29 9.12
CA GLN A 77 4.44 -3.55 10.37
C GLN A 77 5.21 -4.88 10.30
N GLU A 78 6.23 -5.03 11.14
CA GLU A 78 6.81 -6.35 11.36
C GLU A 78 5.73 -7.29 11.93
N PRO A 79 5.76 -8.58 11.56
CA PRO A 79 4.76 -9.56 11.98
C PRO A 79 4.70 -9.78 13.49
#